data_AF-A0A352Z268-F1
#
_entry.id   AF-A0A352Z268-F1
#
_cell.length_a   1.000
_cell.length_b   1.000
_cell.length_c   1.000
_cell.angle_alpha   90.00
_cell.angle_beta   90.00
_cell.angle_gamma   90.00
#
_symmetry.space_group_name_H-M   'P 1'
#
loop_
_entity.id
_entity.type
_entity.pdbx_description
1 polymer ?
#
loop_
_entity_poly.entity_id
_entity_poly.type
_entity_poly.pdbx_seq_one_letter_code
_entity_poly.pdbx_strand_id
1 'polypeptide(L)'
;MSRDIKKPEIKLLIPEILIPLLDELDINPPEIVGYKRSRMEYLISTILTHKQDKHAGAYSVLNMKYLINVVPRANYYMKYLHDAGIVEWKNYSVGRNSRLYRLKKQYDGHTEEIVLKDEKLLGRIRKSREKMTTYNSTSYPELRKYVESVTMDFQAARHTIEEKYQYNLIASNSNAEPRRTYSYGEVIKIEARQMSFKVSPTNGRLNTNFTRLPNELVCTLTIDGNHLVELDMANSQPLLAAGIFDPHPGVEQIMRSVIGNQLTTNIIGLQLSRSKDGIMYTDLVTSAEFYDYMMAKFTEKGIPFIDRDDFKDKLFTVFYGRNGSIHYSDGVKIFREEFPNVFRVFWAIKHGYHNQLPILLQIIESHTFLDCVCPQILRAYPNIPFITKHDSLLPVETLVNPVKEDFERLVSDAIEQVIGLKPVLRWKSSGQSSTILPVFEEKISHT
;
A
#
# COMPACT_ATOMS: atom_id res chain seq x y z
N MET A 1 -28.61 -12.54 25.55
CA MET A 1 -27.46 -13.39 25.92
C MET A 1 -26.18 -12.70 25.45
N SER A 2 -25.48 -12.03 26.36
CA SER A 2 -24.18 -11.43 26.11
C SER A 2 -23.16 -12.55 25.92
N ARG A 3 -22.81 -12.89 24.67
CA ARG A 3 -21.62 -13.70 24.43
C ARG A 3 -20.44 -12.86 24.91
N ASP A 4 -19.71 -13.33 25.92
CA ASP A 4 -18.38 -12.84 26.26
C ASP A 4 -17.49 -13.03 25.03
N ILE A 5 -17.50 -12.06 24.13
CA ILE A 5 -16.53 -12.00 23.04
C ILE A 5 -15.22 -11.67 23.73
N LYS A 6 -14.41 -12.71 23.97
CA LYS A 6 -13.05 -12.58 24.49
C LYS A 6 -12.37 -11.47 23.68
N LYS A 7 -11.98 -10.39 24.37
CA LYS A 7 -11.38 -9.23 23.71
C LYS A 7 -10.16 -9.73 22.92
N PRO A 8 -9.99 -9.31 21.65
CA PRO A 8 -8.87 -9.77 20.85
C PRO A 8 -7.56 -9.40 21.54
N GLU A 9 -6.64 -10.37 21.58
CA GLU A 9 -5.34 -10.21 22.22
C GLU A 9 -4.46 -9.27 21.38
N ILE A 10 -3.74 -8.36 22.05
CA ILE A 10 -2.77 -7.49 21.37
C ILE A 10 -1.42 -8.20 21.41
N LYS A 11 -0.88 -8.50 20.23
CA LYS A 11 0.45 -9.08 20.06
C LYS A 11 1.46 -8.01 19.66
N LEU A 12 2.71 -8.22 20.06
CA LEU A 12 3.87 -7.39 19.73
C LEU A 12 4.88 -8.25 18.97
N LEU A 13 5.53 -7.67 17.96
CA LEU A 13 6.68 -8.28 17.28
C LEU A 13 7.96 -7.74 17.90
N ILE A 14 8.80 -8.63 18.41
CA ILE A 14 10.08 -8.30 19.04
C ILE A 14 11.20 -9.06 18.33
N PRO A 15 12.27 -8.39 17.88
CA PRO A 15 13.43 -9.09 17.32
C PRO A 15 14.01 -10.06 18.34
N GLU A 16 14.23 -11.30 17.95
CA GLU A 16 14.74 -12.36 18.82
C GLU A 16 16.06 -11.93 19.49
N ILE A 17 16.93 -11.28 18.71
CA ILE A 17 18.22 -10.75 19.19
C ILE A 17 18.10 -9.70 20.30
N LEU A 18 16.94 -9.06 20.47
CA LEU A 18 16.70 -8.10 21.55
C LEU A 18 16.10 -8.74 22.81
N ILE A 19 15.66 -10.00 22.76
CA ILE A 19 15.07 -10.67 23.92
C ILE A 19 16.05 -10.75 25.11
N PRO A 20 17.31 -11.18 24.94
CA PRO A 20 18.25 -11.25 26.07
C PRO A 20 18.50 -9.88 26.72
N LEU A 21 18.58 -8.83 25.90
CA LEU A 21 18.69 -7.46 26.41
C LEU A 21 17.44 -7.08 27.21
N LEU A 22 16.24 -7.37 26.71
CA LEU A 22 15.00 -7.06 27.42
C LEU A 22 14.89 -7.81 28.75
N ASP A 23 15.40 -9.04 28.83
CA ASP A 23 15.51 -9.82 30.07
C ASP A 23 16.50 -9.17 31.06
N GLU A 24 17.64 -8.66 30.58
CA GLU A 24 18.59 -7.92 31.42
C GLU A 24 17.97 -6.64 32.00
N LEU A 25 17.13 -5.93 31.23
CA LEU A 25 16.47 -4.71 31.70
C LEU A 25 15.41 -4.96 32.79
N ASP A 26 14.94 -6.19 32.98
CA ASP A 26 14.09 -6.52 34.13
C ASP A 26 14.92 -6.61 35.42
N ILE A 27 16.21 -6.94 35.33
CA ILE A 27 17.15 -7.01 36.45
C ILE A 27 17.77 -5.64 36.72
N ASN A 28 18.24 -4.97 35.67
CA ASN A 28 18.89 -3.66 35.72
C ASN A 28 18.12 -2.65 34.86
N PRO A 29 16.99 -2.12 35.38
CA PRO A 29 16.13 -1.25 34.60
C PRO A 29 16.81 0.10 34.31
N PRO A 30 16.57 0.70 33.14
CA PRO A 30 17.08 2.02 32.83
C PRO A 30 16.50 3.05 33.81
N GLU A 31 17.22 4.17 34.02
CA GLU A 31 16.82 5.30 34.87
C GLU A 31 15.65 6.12 34.29
N ILE A 32 14.56 5.44 33.97
CA ILE A 32 13.32 6.01 33.46
C ILE A 32 12.29 5.84 34.57
N VAL A 33 11.88 6.95 35.18
CA VAL A 33 10.90 6.91 36.28
C VAL A 33 9.62 6.19 35.82
N GLY A 34 9.24 5.13 36.55
CA GLY A 34 8.11 4.28 36.22
C GLY A 34 8.34 3.36 35.01
N TYR A 35 9.59 2.90 34.82
CA TYR A 35 9.97 1.95 33.78
C TYR A 35 9.10 0.68 33.80
N LYS A 36 8.76 0.19 32.61
CA LYS A 36 8.13 -1.11 32.38
C LYS A 36 8.64 -1.68 31.06
N ARG A 37 9.05 -2.95 31.06
CA ARG A 37 9.44 -3.71 29.86
C ARG A 37 8.38 -3.69 28.76
N SER A 38 7.12 -3.89 29.12
CA SER A 38 5.95 -3.83 28.20
C SER A 38 5.91 -2.56 27.35
N ARG A 39 6.33 -1.41 27.91
CA ARG A 39 6.39 -0.14 27.21
C ARG A 39 7.54 -0.07 26.22
N MET A 40 8.69 -0.65 26.58
CA MET A 40 9.84 -0.77 25.68
C MET A 40 9.50 -1.66 24.49
N GLU A 41 8.94 -2.84 24.76
CA GLU A 41 8.47 -3.81 23.77
C GLU A 41 7.46 -3.18 22.81
N TYR A 42 6.47 -2.46 23.34
CA TYR A 42 5.48 -1.77 22.52
C TYR A 42 6.12 -0.77 21.55
N LEU A 43 7.12 0.00 22.00
CA LEU A 43 7.79 0.98 21.14
C LEU A 43 8.64 0.29 20.05
N ILE A 44 9.36 -0.78 20.39
CA ILE A 44 10.13 -1.59 19.43
C ILE A 44 9.19 -2.16 18.37
N SER A 45 8.10 -2.81 18.81
CA SER A 45 7.11 -3.38 17.89
C SER A 45 6.42 -2.30 17.05
N THR A 46 6.15 -1.12 17.61
CA THR A 46 5.57 0.00 16.85
C THR A 46 6.53 0.49 15.76
N ILE A 47 7.84 0.54 16.03
CA ILE A 47 8.85 0.86 15.01
C ILE A 47 8.84 -0.19 13.89
N LEU A 48 8.73 -1.48 14.21
CA LEU A 48 8.73 -2.54 13.19
C LEU A 48 7.47 -2.57 12.34
N THR A 49 6.31 -2.34 12.96
CA THR A 49 4.99 -2.54 12.32
C THR A 49 4.45 -1.30 11.62
N HIS A 50 5.08 -0.14 11.75
CA HIS A 50 4.65 1.12 11.11
C HIS A 50 5.64 1.63 10.05
N LYS A 51 6.40 0.72 9.42
CA LYS A 51 7.31 1.05 8.30
C LYS A 51 6.52 1.69 7.14
N GLN A 52 7.08 2.76 6.55
CA GLN A 52 6.48 3.40 5.37
C GLN A 52 6.47 2.48 4.16
N ASP A 53 7.56 1.72 3.98
CA ASP A 53 7.81 0.84 2.83
C ASP A 53 8.16 -0.59 3.27
N LYS A 54 8.14 -1.52 2.31
CA LYS A 54 8.27 -2.98 2.53
C LYS A 54 9.73 -3.50 2.55
N HIS A 55 10.73 -2.64 2.41
CA HIS A 55 12.14 -3.04 2.24
C HIS A 55 13.00 -2.82 3.50
N ALA A 56 14.18 -3.45 3.54
CA ALA A 56 15.18 -3.30 4.58
C ALA A 56 15.54 -1.82 4.78
N GLY A 57 15.57 -1.36 6.03
CA GLY A 57 15.97 0.00 6.37
C GLY A 57 14.93 1.09 6.10
N ALA A 58 13.70 0.73 5.70
CA ALA A 58 12.56 1.65 5.65
C ALA A 58 12.33 2.26 7.04
N TYR A 59 12.08 3.56 7.06
CA TYR A 59 11.80 4.27 8.30
C TYR A 59 10.31 4.19 8.65
N SER A 60 10.03 4.26 9.94
CA SER A 60 8.69 4.37 10.50
C SER A 60 8.43 5.81 10.91
N VAL A 61 7.37 6.40 10.36
CA VAL A 61 6.94 7.76 10.72
C VAL A 61 6.13 7.68 12.01
N LEU A 62 6.75 8.03 13.13
CA LEU A 62 6.09 8.00 14.42
C LEU A 62 6.02 9.40 15.01
N ASN A 63 4.80 9.83 15.33
CA ASN A 63 4.61 11.10 16.00
C ASN A 63 4.73 10.91 17.51
N MET A 64 5.75 11.53 18.12
CA MET A 64 6.00 11.42 19.56
C MET A 64 4.81 11.86 20.42
N LYS A 65 3.99 12.83 19.97
CA LYS A 65 2.78 13.24 20.69
C LYS A 65 1.76 12.11 20.78
N TYR A 66 1.64 11.28 19.73
CA TYR A 66 0.79 10.09 19.78
C TYR A 66 1.40 8.98 20.64
N LEU A 67 2.72 8.76 20.52
CA LEU A 67 3.41 7.76 21.35
C LEU A 67 3.27 8.04 22.84
N ILE A 68 3.40 9.30 23.28
CA ILE A 68 3.29 9.68 24.71
C ILE A 68 1.90 9.39 25.30
N ASN A 69 0.84 9.44 24.49
CA ASN A 69 -0.51 9.10 24.95
C ASN A 69 -0.63 7.62 25.32
N VAL A 70 0.08 6.76 24.59
CA VAL A 70 0.10 5.30 24.82
C VAL A 70 1.17 4.90 25.83
N VAL A 71 2.40 5.36 25.63
CA VAL A 71 3.56 5.08 26.47
C VAL A 71 3.99 6.37 27.17
N PRO A 72 3.68 6.54 28.47
CA PRO A 72 4.22 7.65 29.26
C PRO A 72 5.73 7.73 29.14
N ARG A 73 6.25 8.94 28.94
CA ARG A 73 7.69 9.19 28.81
C ARG A 73 8.33 8.46 27.60
N ALA A 74 7.58 8.16 26.54
CA ALA A 74 8.09 7.51 25.33
C ALA A 74 9.38 8.15 24.77
N ASN A 75 9.56 9.46 24.94
CA ASN A 75 10.78 10.17 24.57
C ASN A 75 12.04 9.68 25.32
N TYR A 76 11.91 9.31 26.60
CA TYR A 76 13.01 8.77 27.40
C TYR A 76 13.35 7.33 27.00
N TYR A 77 12.34 6.50 26.72
CA TYR A 77 12.55 5.15 26.17
C TYR A 77 13.25 5.20 24.80
N MET A 78 12.77 6.07 23.90
CA MET A 78 13.42 6.25 22.59
C MET A 78 14.85 6.75 22.73
N LYS A 79 15.11 7.68 23.65
CA LYS A 79 16.48 8.15 23.92
C LYS A 79 17.37 7.00 24.41
N TYR A 80 16.90 6.20 25.36
CA TYR A 80 17.63 5.03 25.83
C TYR A 80 17.96 4.06 24.68
N LEU A 81 16.97 3.70 23.85
CA LEU A 81 17.18 2.80 22.70
C LEU A 81 18.20 3.36 21.70
N HIS A 82 18.24 4.68 21.53
CA HIS A 82 19.22 5.31 20.65
C HIS A 82 20.62 5.35 21.25
N ASP A 83 20.73 5.69 22.53
CA ASP A 83 22.01 5.76 23.23
C ASP A 83 22.64 4.36 23.39
N ALA A 84 21.81 3.32 23.56
CA ALA A 84 22.19 1.91 23.49
C ALA A 84 22.51 1.43 22.06
N GLY A 85 22.36 2.30 21.05
CA GLY A 85 22.68 1.99 19.66
C GLY A 85 21.69 1.04 18.98
N ILE A 86 20.49 0.84 19.51
CA ILE A 86 19.45 -0.06 18.97
C ILE A 86 18.60 0.63 17.91
N VAL A 87 18.21 1.88 18.19
CA VAL A 87 17.39 2.70 17.30
C VAL A 87 18.23 3.82 16.72
N GLU A 88 17.97 4.16 15.46
CA GLU A 88 18.41 5.42 14.86
C GLU A 88 17.21 6.22 14.36
N TRP A 89 17.37 7.54 14.26
CA TRP A 89 16.31 8.40 13.75
C TRP A 89 16.81 9.53 12.84
N LYS A 90 15.93 9.96 11.94
CA LYS A 90 16.10 11.25 11.23
C LYS A 90 15.20 12.28 11.86
N ASN A 91 15.74 13.47 12.11
CA ASN A 91 15.03 14.56 12.75
C ASN A 91 13.80 15.01 11.96
N TYR A 92 12.83 15.56 12.69
CA TYR A 92 11.61 16.16 12.16
C TYR A 92 11.96 17.30 11.19
N SER A 93 11.22 17.37 10.08
CA SER A 93 11.27 18.51 9.15
C SER A 93 9.86 19.08 9.01
N VAL A 94 9.70 20.36 9.37
CA VAL A 94 8.42 21.08 9.35
C VAL A 94 7.78 20.97 7.97
N GLY A 95 6.50 20.58 7.94
CA GLY A 95 5.74 20.40 6.71
C GLY A 95 6.12 19.16 5.88
N ARG A 96 7.12 18.38 6.30
CA ARG A 96 7.61 17.20 5.55
C ARG A 96 7.34 15.88 6.27
N ASN A 97 7.82 15.72 7.50
CA ASN A 97 7.70 14.44 8.22
C ASN A 97 7.85 14.61 9.73
N SER A 98 7.09 13.79 10.49
CA SER A 98 7.42 13.49 11.89
C SER A 98 8.80 12.82 11.98
N ARG A 99 9.39 12.73 13.19
CA ARG A 99 10.66 12.02 13.38
C ARG A 99 10.53 10.60 12.83
N LEU A 100 11.52 10.21 12.03
CA LEU A 100 11.58 8.90 11.38
C LEU A 100 12.44 7.99 12.24
N TYR A 101 11.92 6.83 12.63
CA TYR A 101 12.63 5.86 13.46
C TYR A 101 12.87 4.56 12.70
N ARG A 102 13.98 3.88 12.96
CA ARG A 102 14.18 2.48 12.56
C ARG A 102 15.10 1.78 13.55
N LEU A 103 15.01 0.46 13.61
CA LEU A 103 16.05 -0.34 14.24
C LEU A 103 17.32 -0.28 13.38
N LYS A 104 18.50 -0.28 14.01
CA LYS A 104 19.74 -0.46 13.25
C LYS A 104 19.75 -1.85 12.62
N LYS A 105 20.44 -1.98 11.48
CA LYS A 105 20.42 -3.20 10.64
C LYS A 105 20.68 -4.50 11.42
N GLN A 106 21.58 -4.49 12.41
CA GLN A 106 21.90 -5.67 13.22
C GLN A 106 20.74 -6.15 14.11
N TYR A 107 19.74 -5.31 14.34
CA TYR A 107 18.55 -5.63 15.14
C TYR A 107 17.27 -5.73 14.29
N ASP A 108 17.34 -5.51 12.98
CA ASP A 108 16.24 -5.73 12.03
C ASP A 108 16.38 -7.17 11.50
N GLY A 109 15.68 -8.12 12.13
CA GLY A 109 15.84 -9.55 11.89
C GLY A 109 14.62 -10.36 12.29
N HIS A 110 14.79 -11.66 12.52
CA HIS A 110 13.72 -12.57 12.95
C HIS A 110 12.99 -12.02 14.18
N THR A 111 11.66 -12.11 14.17
CA THR A 111 10.80 -11.59 15.24
C THR A 111 9.93 -12.67 15.86
N GLU A 112 9.74 -12.54 17.17
CA GLU A 112 8.85 -13.35 17.99
C GLU A 112 7.54 -12.59 18.28
N GLU A 113 6.41 -13.31 18.27
CA GLU A 113 5.10 -12.79 18.68
C GLU A 113 4.94 -12.88 20.21
N ILE A 114 4.89 -11.74 20.90
CA ILE A 114 4.65 -11.67 22.35
C ILE A 114 3.25 -11.12 22.63
N VAL A 115 2.47 -11.83 23.45
CA VAL A 115 1.15 -11.35 23.91
C VAL A 115 1.33 -10.27 24.98
N LEU A 116 0.83 -9.07 24.73
CA LEU A 116 0.88 -7.96 25.68
C LEU A 116 -0.13 -8.18 26.82
N LYS A 117 0.38 -8.37 28.05
CA LYS A 117 -0.43 -8.62 29.26
C LYS A 117 -0.56 -7.42 30.21
N ASP A 118 0.15 -6.31 29.96
CA ASP A 118 0.08 -5.11 30.81
C ASP A 118 -1.26 -4.39 30.62
N GLU A 119 -2.20 -4.61 31.56
CA GLU A 119 -3.54 -4.02 31.52
C GLU A 119 -3.55 -2.48 31.51
N LYS A 120 -2.58 -1.83 32.15
CA LYS A 120 -2.49 -0.36 32.14
C LYS A 120 -2.10 0.14 30.75
N LEU A 121 -1.16 -0.55 30.09
CA LEU A 121 -0.77 -0.23 28.72
C LEU A 121 -1.88 -0.57 27.72
N LEU A 122 -2.52 -1.74 27.86
CA LEU A 122 -3.69 -2.14 27.06
C LEU A 122 -4.81 -1.10 27.14
N GLY A 123 -5.13 -0.63 28.35
CA GLY A 123 -6.12 0.44 28.56
C GLY A 123 -5.76 1.74 27.81
N ARG A 124 -4.47 2.11 27.79
CA ARG A 124 -3.99 3.29 27.04
C ARG A 124 -4.04 3.10 25.54
N ILE A 125 -3.68 1.92 25.04
CA ILE A 125 -3.80 1.57 23.61
C ILE A 125 -5.25 1.69 23.18
N ARG A 126 -6.19 1.08 23.93
CA ARG A 126 -7.63 1.13 23.66
C ARG A 126 -8.14 2.58 23.62
N LYS A 127 -7.85 3.37 24.65
CA LYS A 127 -8.24 4.79 24.71
C LYS A 127 -7.66 5.62 23.55
N SER A 128 -6.41 5.35 23.17
CA SER A 128 -5.80 6.01 22.01
C SER A 128 -6.46 5.60 20.70
N ARG A 129 -6.90 4.34 20.59
CA ARG A 129 -7.62 3.82 19.41
C ARG A 129 -9.03 4.37 19.31
N GLU A 130 -9.78 4.41 20.40
CA GLU A 130 -11.10 5.06 20.46
C GLU A 130 -11.02 6.52 19.99
N LYS A 131 -10.02 7.27 20.48
CA LYS A 131 -9.77 8.64 20.02
C LYS A 131 -9.34 8.70 18.54
N MET A 132 -8.63 7.70 18.02
CA MET A 132 -8.32 7.64 16.59
C MET A 132 -9.56 7.36 15.75
N THR A 133 -10.46 6.48 16.21
CA THR A 133 -11.70 6.15 15.50
C THR A 133 -12.65 7.34 15.38
N THR A 134 -12.62 8.31 16.30
CA THR A 134 -13.39 9.56 16.15
C THR A 134 -12.87 10.46 15.02
N TYR A 135 -11.65 10.21 14.52
CA TYR A 135 -11.11 10.87 13.33
C TYR A 135 -11.28 10.05 12.05
N ASN A 136 -11.93 8.87 12.12
CA ASN A 136 -12.28 8.13 10.92
C ASN A 136 -13.25 8.95 10.07
N SER A 137 -13.16 8.77 8.76
CA SER A 137 -14.08 9.46 7.87
C SER A 137 -15.51 8.97 8.07
N THR A 138 -16.47 9.89 8.06
CA THR A 138 -17.90 9.57 7.98
C THR A 138 -18.37 9.36 6.54
N SER A 139 -17.50 9.61 5.55
CA SER A 139 -17.75 9.29 4.14
C SER A 139 -17.88 7.77 3.95
N TYR A 140 -18.68 7.36 2.97
CA TYR A 140 -18.85 5.96 2.56
C TYR A 140 -19.27 4.99 3.69
N PRO A 141 -20.42 5.21 4.35
CA PRO A 141 -20.87 4.42 5.50
C PRO A 141 -20.99 2.91 5.21
N GLU A 142 -21.48 2.52 4.03
CA GLU A 142 -21.58 1.10 3.66
C GLU A 142 -20.21 0.43 3.51
N LEU A 143 -19.24 1.10 2.87
CA LEU A 143 -17.87 0.59 2.78
C LEU A 143 -17.24 0.46 4.16
N ARG A 144 -17.52 1.40 5.08
CA ARG A 144 -17.03 1.33 6.45
C ARG A 144 -17.57 0.08 7.16
N LYS A 145 -18.86 -0.20 7.03
CA LYS A 145 -19.49 -1.41 7.57
C LYS A 145 -18.80 -2.68 7.05
N TYR A 146 -18.55 -2.76 5.74
CA TYR A 146 -17.85 -3.90 5.14
C TYR A 146 -16.40 -4.01 5.64
N VAL A 147 -15.64 -2.92 5.68
CA VAL A 147 -14.27 -2.90 6.22
C VAL A 147 -14.23 -3.39 7.68
N GLU A 148 -15.20 -3.02 8.50
CA GLU A 148 -15.29 -3.45 9.90
C GLU A 148 -15.71 -4.93 10.06
N SER A 149 -16.39 -5.50 9.05
CA SER A 149 -16.77 -6.93 9.03
C SER A 149 -15.68 -7.87 8.51
N VAL A 150 -14.66 -7.34 7.82
CA VAL A 150 -13.60 -8.18 7.25
C VAL A 150 -12.75 -8.82 8.35
N THR A 151 -12.58 -10.12 8.24
CA THR A 151 -11.67 -10.96 9.02
C THR A 151 -10.65 -11.61 8.10
N MET A 152 -9.85 -12.53 8.66
CA MET A 152 -8.79 -13.22 7.94
C MET A 152 -8.67 -14.64 8.47
N ASP A 153 -8.38 -15.61 7.59
CA ASP A 153 -7.83 -16.89 8.01
C ASP A 153 -6.39 -16.70 8.47
N PHE A 154 -6.21 -16.54 9.78
CA PHE A 154 -4.91 -16.23 10.38
C PHE A 154 -3.92 -17.38 10.29
N GLN A 155 -4.37 -18.62 10.15
CA GLN A 155 -3.46 -19.75 9.98
C GLN A 155 -2.94 -19.79 8.55
N ALA A 156 -3.84 -19.68 7.56
CA ALA A 156 -3.47 -19.58 6.16
C ALA A 156 -2.56 -18.37 5.90
N ALA A 157 -2.87 -17.21 6.50
CA ALA A 157 -2.05 -16.01 6.35
C ALA A 157 -0.62 -16.21 6.85
N ARG A 158 -0.43 -16.81 8.04
CA ARG A 158 0.91 -17.09 8.56
C ARG A 158 1.66 -18.09 7.68
N HIS A 159 0.99 -19.12 7.19
CA HIS A 159 1.58 -20.08 6.27
C HIS A 159 2.06 -19.40 4.97
N THR A 160 1.22 -18.60 4.33
CA THR A 160 1.56 -17.84 3.12
C THR A 160 2.74 -16.87 3.34
N ILE A 161 2.82 -16.24 4.52
CA ILE A 161 3.98 -15.38 4.87
C ILE A 161 5.27 -16.20 4.88
N GLU A 162 5.27 -17.37 5.52
CA GLU A 162 6.45 -18.24 5.60
C GLU A 162 6.84 -18.81 4.24
N GLU A 163 5.89 -19.26 3.43
CA GLU A 163 6.16 -19.72 2.06
C GLU A 163 6.83 -18.62 1.22
N LYS A 164 6.29 -17.39 1.28
CA LYS A 164 6.86 -16.26 0.56
C LYS A 164 8.25 -15.89 1.08
N TYR A 165 8.47 -16.01 2.38
CA TYR A 165 9.77 -15.80 3.00
C TYR A 165 10.81 -16.82 2.51
N GLN A 166 10.49 -18.11 2.54
CA GLN A 166 11.38 -19.17 2.05
C GLN A 166 11.73 -18.98 0.57
N TYR A 167 10.73 -18.66 -0.26
CA TYR A 167 10.97 -18.34 -1.66
C TYR A 167 11.96 -17.16 -1.83
N ASN A 168 11.75 -16.07 -1.08
CA ASN A 168 12.62 -14.90 -1.15
C ASN A 168 14.05 -15.20 -0.67
N LEU A 169 14.23 -16.10 0.31
CA LEU A 169 15.55 -16.56 0.74
C LEU A 169 16.27 -17.32 -0.37
N ILE A 170 15.59 -18.26 -1.04
CA ILE A 170 16.15 -19.04 -2.17
C ILE A 170 16.53 -18.09 -3.32
N ALA A 171 15.69 -17.09 -3.59
CA ALA A 171 15.97 -16.04 -4.58
C ALA A 171 17.06 -15.05 -4.15
N SER A 172 17.72 -15.25 -3.00
CA SER A 172 18.75 -14.35 -2.45
C SER A 172 18.28 -12.89 -2.29
N ASN A 173 16.98 -12.70 -2.03
CA ASN A 173 16.40 -11.39 -1.85
C ASN A 173 16.74 -10.85 -0.46
N SER A 174 17.60 -9.84 -0.40
CA SER A 174 18.01 -9.17 0.85
C SER A 174 16.87 -8.56 1.67
N ASN A 175 15.65 -8.45 1.11
CA ASN A 175 14.46 -7.96 1.79
C ASN A 175 13.52 -9.07 2.32
N ALA A 176 13.93 -10.34 2.29
CA ALA A 176 13.10 -11.46 2.75
C ALA A 176 12.56 -11.26 4.19
N GLU A 177 13.44 -11.03 5.16
CA GLU A 177 13.06 -10.85 6.57
C GLU A 177 12.27 -9.54 6.82
N PRO A 178 12.67 -8.37 6.28
CA PRO A 178 11.86 -7.15 6.37
C PRO A 178 10.43 -7.32 5.83
N ARG A 179 10.27 -8.03 4.70
CA ARG A 179 8.94 -8.30 4.13
C ARG A 179 8.13 -9.23 5.02
N ARG A 180 8.74 -10.28 5.55
CA ARG A 180 8.12 -11.21 6.52
C ARG A 180 7.60 -10.44 7.74
N THR A 181 8.45 -9.66 8.39
CA THR A 181 8.10 -8.83 9.56
C THR A 181 7.00 -7.82 9.25
N TYR A 182 7.08 -7.13 8.11
CA TYR A 182 6.03 -6.20 7.66
C TYR A 182 4.67 -6.92 7.53
N SER A 183 4.68 -8.11 6.92
CA SER A 183 3.48 -8.90 6.67
C SER A 183 2.82 -9.36 7.98
N TYR A 184 3.62 -9.92 8.91
CA TYR A 184 3.15 -10.24 10.27
C TYR A 184 2.57 -9.00 10.97
N GLY A 185 3.24 -7.86 10.83
CA GLY A 185 2.81 -6.60 11.41
C GLY A 185 1.43 -6.13 10.94
N GLU A 186 1.06 -6.37 9.69
CA GLU A 186 -0.29 -6.08 9.19
C GLU A 186 -1.31 -7.14 9.64
N VAL A 187 -0.94 -8.43 9.68
CA VAL A 187 -1.80 -9.53 10.16
C VAL A 187 -2.20 -9.34 11.62
N ILE A 188 -1.25 -9.06 12.53
CA ILE A 188 -1.56 -8.90 13.96
C ILE A 188 -2.47 -7.70 14.24
N LYS A 189 -2.44 -6.65 13.40
CA LYS A 189 -3.37 -5.51 13.53
C LYS A 189 -4.79 -5.92 13.19
N ILE A 190 -4.97 -6.75 12.14
CA ILE A 190 -6.27 -7.29 11.75
C ILE A 190 -6.77 -8.28 12.81
N GLU A 191 -5.90 -9.17 13.31
CA GLU A 191 -6.19 -10.11 14.41
C GLU A 191 -6.65 -9.38 15.68
N ALA A 192 -5.98 -8.28 16.01
CA ALA A 192 -6.32 -7.42 17.15
C ALA A 192 -7.57 -6.53 16.91
N ARG A 193 -8.25 -6.65 15.76
CA ARG A 193 -9.36 -5.78 15.29
C ARG A 193 -9.02 -4.28 15.35
N GLN A 194 -7.76 -3.93 15.10
CA GLN A 194 -7.30 -2.55 15.06
C GLN A 194 -7.49 -1.96 13.65
N MET A 195 -8.75 -1.78 13.28
CA MET A 195 -9.14 -1.30 11.96
C MET A 195 -9.01 0.22 11.82
N SER A 196 -8.58 0.65 10.64
CA SER A 196 -8.47 2.05 10.23
C SER A 196 -9.38 2.33 9.05
N PHE A 197 -9.99 3.52 9.04
CA PHE A 197 -10.86 3.96 7.95
C PHE A 197 -10.72 5.47 7.74
N LYS A 198 -9.78 5.87 6.89
CA LYS A 198 -9.42 7.29 6.72
C LYS A 198 -9.30 7.69 5.26
N VAL A 199 -10.10 8.66 4.84
CA VAL A 199 -9.94 9.33 3.55
C VAL A 199 -8.78 10.33 3.66
N SER A 200 -7.81 10.20 2.75
CA SER A 200 -6.67 11.11 2.68
C SER A 200 -7.11 12.47 2.14
N PRO A 201 -6.87 13.57 2.86
CA PRO A 201 -7.22 14.90 2.37
C PRO A 201 -6.33 15.35 1.18
N THR A 202 -5.18 14.69 0.98
CA THR A 202 -4.23 15.06 -0.08
C THR A 202 -4.60 14.49 -1.43
N ASN A 203 -5.14 13.25 -1.46
CA ASN A 203 -5.33 12.52 -2.70
C ASN A 203 -6.68 11.77 -2.78
N GLY A 204 -7.57 11.95 -1.81
CA GLY A 204 -8.89 11.31 -1.79
C GLY A 204 -8.90 9.82 -1.47
N ARG A 205 -7.74 9.16 -1.41
CA ARG A 205 -7.68 7.70 -1.21
C ARG A 205 -8.23 7.29 0.15
N LEU A 206 -9.08 6.27 0.14
CA LEU A 206 -9.50 5.58 1.35
C LEU A 206 -8.36 4.69 1.85
N ASN A 207 -7.83 4.99 3.03
CA ASN A 207 -6.79 4.20 3.69
C ASN A 207 -7.42 3.29 4.73
N THR A 208 -7.17 2.00 4.58
CA THR A 208 -7.59 0.95 5.51
C THR A 208 -6.39 0.06 5.83
N ASN A 209 -6.58 -0.96 6.67
CA ASN A 209 -5.55 -1.98 6.89
C ASN A 209 -5.27 -2.78 5.60
N PHE A 210 -6.28 -2.90 4.73
CA PHE A 210 -6.21 -3.70 3.51
C PHE A 210 -5.42 -3.00 2.40
N THR A 211 -5.39 -1.67 2.36
CA THR A 211 -4.55 -0.93 1.38
C THR A 211 -3.05 -1.15 1.58
N ARG A 212 -2.64 -1.58 2.79
CA ARG A 212 -1.24 -1.89 3.12
C ARG A 212 -0.92 -3.38 3.07
N LEU A 213 -1.94 -4.22 2.96
CA LEU A 213 -1.79 -5.66 3.03
C LEU A 213 -0.98 -6.17 1.83
N PRO A 214 0.05 -7.01 2.03
CA PRO A 214 0.72 -7.72 0.94
C PRO A 214 -0.30 -8.45 0.05
N ASN A 215 -0.08 -8.42 -1.27
CA ASN A 215 -1.05 -8.94 -2.24
C ASN A 215 -1.28 -10.45 -2.05
N GLU A 216 -0.23 -11.19 -1.68
CA GLU A 216 -0.30 -12.62 -1.38
C GLU A 216 -1.26 -12.97 -0.23
N LEU A 217 -1.58 -12.02 0.66
CA LEU A 217 -2.49 -12.24 1.79
C LEU A 217 -3.93 -11.87 1.48
N VAL A 218 -4.23 -11.29 0.31
CA VAL A 218 -5.59 -10.90 -0.05
C VAL A 218 -6.53 -12.10 -0.09
N CYS A 219 -6.07 -13.26 -0.57
CA CYS A 219 -6.87 -14.50 -0.62
C CYS A 219 -7.27 -15.04 0.77
N THR A 220 -6.61 -14.59 1.82
CA THR A 220 -6.90 -15.01 3.21
C THR A 220 -7.98 -14.15 3.86
N LEU A 221 -8.40 -13.06 3.22
CA LEU A 221 -9.46 -12.18 3.73
C LEU A 221 -10.83 -12.82 3.58
N THR A 222 -11.67 -12.63 4.60
CA THR A 222 -13.03 -13.16 4.64
C THR A 222 -14.03 -12.14 5.15
N ILE A 223 -15.29 -12.23 4.70
CA ILE A 223 -16.45 -11.57 5.33
C ILE A 223 -17.46 -12.67 5.65
N ASP A 224 -17.88 -12.74 6.92
CA ASP A 224 -18.79 -13.79 7.41
C ASP A 224 -18.33 -15.22 7.03
N GLY A 225 -17.02 -15.45 7.05
CA GLY A 225 -16.40 -16.73 6.71
C GLY A 225 -16.27 -17.03 5.21
N ASN A 226 -16.72 -16.13 4.32
CA ASN A 226 -16.58 -16.29 2.87
C ASN A 226 -15.37 -15.51 2.35
N HIS A 227 -14.57 -16.11 1.47
CA HIS A 227 -13.38 -15.48 0.88
C HIS A 227 -13.73 -14.26 0.02
N LEU A 228 -12.80 -13.31 -0.02
CA LEU A 228 -12.83 -12.21 -0.97
C LEU A 228 -11.99 -12.55 -2.21
N VAL A 229 -12.45 -12.11 -3.38
CA VAL A 229 -11.73 -12.21 -4.64
C VAL A 229 -11.43 -10.80 -5.16
N GLU A 230 -10.24 -10.56 -5.75
CA GLU A 230 -9.84 -9.21 -6.19
C GLU A 230 -10.14 -9.01 -7.69
N LEU A 231 -10.93 -7.99 -8.03
CA LEU A 231 -11.08 -7.44 -9.37
C LEU A 231 -10.19 -6.21 -9.51
N ASP A 232 -9.13 -6.31 -10.29
CA ASP A 232 -8.06 -5.33 -10.42
C ASP A 232 -8.08 -4.63 -11.78
N MET A 233 -7.88 -3.31 -11.79
CA MET A 233 -7.74 -2.54 -13.04
C MET A 233 -6.30 -2.62 -13.56
N ALA A 234 -6.11 -3.27 -14.71
CA ALA A 234 -4.82 -3.34 -15.37
C ALA A 234 -4.38 -1.94 -15.83
N ASN A 235 -3.06 -1.68 -15.80
CA ASN A 235 -2.47 -0.40 -16.22
C ASN A 235 -3.10 0.83 -15.57
N SER A 236 -3.65 0.70 -14.36
CA SER A 236 -4.44 1.75 -13.71
C SER A 236 -3.84 3.16 -13.81
N GLN A 237 -2.66 3.40 -13.23
CA GLN A 237 -2.04 4.73 -13.25
C GLN A 237 -1.74 5.25 -14.68
N PRO A 238 -1.16 4.44 -15.60
CA PRO A 238 -1.07 4.80 -17.02
C PRO A 238 -2.41 5.11 -17.71
N LEU A 239 -3.46 4.33 -17.46
CA LEU A 239 -4.79 4.52 -18.04
C LEU A 239 -5.42 5.83 -17.57
N LEU A 240 -5.35 6.11 -16.26
CA LEU A 240 -5.81 7.37 -15.68
C LEU A 240 -5.04 8.57 -16.28
N ALA A 241 -3.77 8.39 -16.62
CA ALA A 241 -2.99 9.43 -17.28
C ALA A 241 -3.43 9.65 -18.74
N ALA A 242 -3.82 8.60 -19.47
CA ALA A 242 -4.41 8.75 -20.81
C ALA A 242 -5.76 9.48 -20.77
N GLY A 243 -6.55 9.31 -19.70
CA GLY A 243 -7.79 10.08 -19.48
C GLY A 243 -7.58 11.60 -19.36
N ILE A 244 -6.35 12.08 -19.18
CA ILE A 244 -6.01 13.52 -19.18
C ILE A 244 -5.88 14.07 -20.61
N PHE A 245 -5.69 13.21 -21.62
CA PHE A 245 -5.35 13.63 -22.97
C PHE A 245 -6.55 14.19 -23.73
N ASP A 246 -7.73 13.67 -23.42
CA ASP A 246 -9.05 14.13 -23.88
C ASP A 246 -10.06 13.95 -22.73
N PRO A 247 -10.02 14.84 -21.73
CA PRO A 247 -10.66 14.58 -20.45
C PRO A 247 -12.18 14.68 -20.56
N HIS A 248 -12.87 13.62 -20.13
CA HIS A 248 -14.30 13.65 -19.90
C HIS A 248 -14.65 14.62 -18.74
N PRO A 249 -15.90 15.11 -18.62
CA PRO A 249 -16.26 16.18 -17.69
C PRO A 249 -15.81 15.97 -16.25
N GLY A 250 -15.87 14.73 -15.74
CA GLY A 250 -15.41 14.39 -14.38
C GLY A 250 -13.90 14.56 -14.20
N VAL A 251 -13.10 14.06 -15.15
CA VAL A 251 -11.63 14.24 -15.15
C VAL A 251 -11.27 15.70 -15.35
N GLU A 252 -11.94 16.40 -16.27
CA GLU A 252 -11.68 17.81 -16.54
C GLU A 252 -11.91 18.67 -15.29
N GLN A 253 -13.00 18.45 -14.56
CA GLN A 253 -13.28 19.15 -13.31
C GLN A 253 -12.17 18.93 -12.28
N ILE A 254 -11.71 17.69 -12.12
CA ILE A 254 -10.60 17.35 -11.22
C ILE A 254 -9.32 18.08 -11.66
N MET A 255 -8.99 18.07 -12.95
CA MET A 255 -7.84 18.80 -13.48
C MET A 255 -7.93 20.28 -13.14
N ARG A 256 -9.07 20.93 -13.39
CA ARG A 256 -9.26 22.36 -13.07
C ARG A 256 -9.04 22.64 -11.58
N SER A 257 -9.46 21.74 -10.70
CA SER A 257 -9.26 21.87 -9.25
C SER A 257 -7.81 21.65 -8.80
N VAL A 258 -7.06 20.75 -9.44
CA VAL A 258 -5.72 20.31 -8.97
C VAL A 258 -4.59 21.07 -9.65
N ILE A 259 -4.71 21.32 -10.97
CA ILE A 259 -3.66 21.94 -11.79
C ILE A 259 -4.06 23.32 -12.32
N GLY A 260 -5.31 23.75 -12.11
CA GLY A 260 -5.79 25.08 -12.43
C GLY A 260 -6.27 25.23 -13.88
N ASN A 261 -7.22 26.16 -14.08
CA ASN A 261 -7.89 26.37 -15.36
C ASN A 261 -6.93 26.62 -16.54
N GLN A 262 -5.89 27.44 -16.35
CA GLN A 262 -4.98 27.78 -17.45
C GLN A 262 -4.21 26.55 -17.96
N LEU A 263 -3.64 25.76 -17.05
CA LEU A 263 -2.88 24.57 -17.44
C LEU A 263 -3.79 23.49 -18.02
N THR A 264 -4.99 23.30 -17.46
CA THR A 264 -6.01 22.41 -18.03
C THR A 264 -6.34 22.79 -19.47
N THR A 265 -6.70 24.06 -19.73
CA THR A 265 -7.02 24.53 -21.09
C THR A 265 -5.84 24.35 -22.04
N ASN A 266 -4.61 24.63 -21.58
CA ASN A 266 -3.41 24.43 -22.40
C ASN A 266 -3.22 22.95 -22.77
N ILE A 267 -3.38 22.02 -21.81
CA ILE A 267 -3.25 20.58 -22.06
C ILE A 267 -4.30 20.09 -23.06
N ILE A 268 -5.57 20.47 -22.88
CA ILE A 268 -6.66 20.12 -23.82
C ILE A 268 -6.35 20.67 -25.22
N GLY A 269 -5.84 21.91 -25.30
CA GLY A 269 -5.45 22.54 -26.55
C GLY A 269 -4.30 21.85 -27.30
N LEU A 270 -3.50 21.01 -26.63
CA LEU A 270 -2.46 20.20 -27.29
C LEU A 270 -3.06 19.07 -28.15
N GLN A 271 -4.33 18.71 -27.93
CA GLN A 271 -5.03 17.62 -28.62
C GLN A 271 -4.20 16.33 -28.61
N LEU A 272 -3.72 15.94 -27.43
CA LEU A 272 -2.76 14.84 -27.28
C LEU A 272 -3.34 13.50 -27.76
N SER A 273 -4.65 13.29 -27.62
CA SER A 273 -5.37 12.13 -28.18
C SER A 273 -5.29 12.01 -29.70
N ARG A 274 -4.82 13.06 -30.41
CA ARG A 274 -4.61 13.08 -31.86
C ARG A 274 -3.14 13.05 -32.27
N SER A 275 -2.20 13.12 -31.32
CA SER A 275 -0.78 13.00 -31.65
C SER A 275 -0.40 11.54 -31.85
N LYS A 276 0.61 11.27 -32.69
CA LYS A 276 1.08 9.91 -32.98
C LYS A 276 1.41 9.13 -31.70
N ASP A 277 2.16 9.74 -30.79
CA ASP A 277 2.58 9.12 -29.53
C ASP A 277 1.47 9.08 -28.48
N GLY A 278 0.52 10.02 -28.51
CA GLY A 278 -0.65 10.00 -27.61
C GLY A 278 -1.65 8.90 -27.98
N ILE A 279 -1.90 8.68 -29.28
CA ILE A 279 -2.68 7.54 -29.79
C ILE A 279 -2.00 6.23 -29.36
N MET A 280 -0.71 6.09 -29.69
CA MET A 280 0.05 4.90 -29.34
C MET A 280 0.06 4.61 -27.84
N TYR A 281 0.22 5.64 -26.99
CA TYR A 281 0.14 5.48 -25.55
C TYR A 281 -1.24 4.99 -25.10
N THR A 282 -2.29 5.60 -25.63
CA THR A 282 -3.70 5.28 -25.30
C THR A 282 -4.04 3.85 -25.70
N ASP A 283 -3.62 3.41 -26.88
CA ASP A 283 -3.81 2.03 -27.36
C ASP A 283 -3.12 1.04 -26.41
N LEU A 284 -1.84 1.29 -26.06
CA LEU A 284 -1.07 0.42 -25.16
C LEU A 284 -1.68 0.30 -23.75
N VAL A 285 -2.25 1.38 -23.22
CA VAL A 285 -2.85 1.32 -21.86
C VAL A 285 -4.23 0.66 -21.88
N THR A 286 -5.02 0.87 -22.92
CA THR A 286 -6.37 0.28 -23.09
C THR A 286 -6.31 -1.19 -23.54
N SER A 287 -5.23 -1.64 -24.18
CA SER A 287 -4.97 -3.07 -24.47
C SER A 287 -4.29 -3.83 -23.33
N ALA A 288 -3.94 -3.15 -22.23
CA ALA A 288 -3.16 -3.67 -21.12
C ALA A 288 -1.70 -4.07 -21.46
N GLU A 289 -1.13 -3.57 -22.56
CA GLU A 289 0.21 -3.94 -23.08
C GLU A 289 1.32 -2.93 -22.73
N PHE A 290 0.99 -1.77 -22.16
CA PHE A 290 1.94 -0.69 -21.86
C PHE A 290 3.20 -1.14 -21.10
N TYR A 291 3.05 -1.94 -20.05
CA TYR A 291 4.22 -2.42 -19.30
C TYR A 291 5.09 -3.35 -20.12
N ASP A 292 4.50 -4.25 -20.91
CA ASP A 292 5.24 -5.24 -21.69
C ASP A 292 5.99 -4.54 -22.84
N TYR A 293 5.35 -3.55 -23.48
CA TYR A 293 5.99 -2.65 -24.43
C TYR A 293 7.19 -1.92 -23.82
N MET A 294 7.02 -1.30 -22.65
CA MET A 294 8.10 -0.57 -22.00
C MET A 294 9.23 -1.49 -21.49
N MET A 295 8.92 -2.72 -21.07
CA MET A 295 9.92 -3.73 -20.75
C MET A 295 10.76 -4.09 -21.98
N ALA A 296 10.13 -4.31 -23.14
CA ALA A 296 10.83 -4.55 -24.39
C ALA A 296 11.78 -3.40 -24.74
N LYS A 297 11.34 -2.14 -24.54
CA LYS A 297 12.20 -0.95 -24.74
C LYS A 297 13.38 -0.86 -23.79
N PHE A 298 13.21 -1.28 -22.53
CA PHE A 298 14.34 -1.38 -21.59
C PHE A 298 15.35 -2.42 -22.06
N THR A 299 14.87 -3.59 -22.51
CA THR A 299 15.73 -4.65 -23.05
C THR A 299 16.46 -4.21 -24.32
N GLU A 300 15.78 -3.58 -25.29
CA GLU A 300 16.38 -3.04 -26.52
C GLU A 300 17.51 -2.04 -26.24
N LYS A 301 17.37 -1.24 -25.16
CA LYS A 301 18.34 -0.22 -24.75
C LYS A 301 19.40 -0.75 -23.78
N GLY A 302 19.38 -2.06 -23.47
CA GLY A 302 20.34 -2.69 -22.58
C GLY A 302 20.24 -2.25 -21.12
N ILE A 303 19.07 -1.81 -20.66
CA ILE A 303 18.85 -1.40 -19.27
C ILE A 303 18.38 -2.61 -18.46
N PRO A 304 19.19 -3.09 -17.49
CA PRO A 304 18.84 -4.27 -16.72
C PRO A 304 17.72 -3.97 -15.72
N PHE A 305 16.84 -4.94 -15.54
CA PHE A 305 15.91 -5.03 -14.42
C PHE A 305 15.81 -6.49 -13.97
N ILE A 306 15.59 -6.73 -12.68
CA ILE A 306 15.60 -8.07 -12.09
C ILE A 306 14.28 -8.81 -12.38
N ASP A 307 13.18 -8.10 -12.16
CA ASP A 307 11.82 -8.62 -12.32
C ASP A 307 10.86 -7.47 -12.69
N ARG A 308 9.56 -7.80 -12.77
CA ARG A 308 8.52 -6.82 -13.10
C ARG A 308 8.37 -5.73 -12.03
N ASP A 309 8.69 -6.02 -10.77
CA ASP A 309 8.59 -5.07 -9.67
C ASP A 309 9.74 -4.04 -9.74
N ASP A 310 10.99 -4.48 -9.92
CA ASP A 310 12.15 -3.59 -10.15
C ASP A 310 11.99 -2.76 -11.43
N PHE A 311 11.48 -3.36 -12.52
CA PHE A 311 11.14 -2.62 -13.73
C PHE A 311 10.11 -1.50 -13.44
N LYS A 312 9.03 -1.83 -12.73
CA LYS A 312 7.98 -0.87 -12.39
C LYS A 312 8.54 0.26 -11.53
N ASP A 313 9.38 -0.03 -10.54
CA ASP A 313 10.02 0.99 -9.72
C ASP A 313 10.85 1.99 -10.55
N LYS A 314 11.60 1.49 -11.54
CA LYS A 314 12.34 2.35 -12.49
C LYS A 314 11.40 3.18 -13.36
N LEU A 315 10.38 2.56 -13.95
CA LEU A 315 9.42 3.22 -14.85
C LEU A 315 8.58 4.28 -14.10
N PHE A 316 8.13 3.97 -12.89
CA PHE A 316 7.27 4.85 -12.10
C PHE A 316 7.96 6.16 -11.67
N THR A 317 9.29 6.25 -11.81
CA THR A 317 10.02 7.53 -11.72
C THR A 317 9.51 8.55 -12.76
N VAL A 318 8.94 8.11 -13.89
CA VAL A 318 8.27 8.99 -14.86
C VAL A 318 7.11 9.74 -14.22
N PHE A 319 6.29 9.05 -13.43
CA PHE A 319 5.08 9.60 -12.83
C PHE A 319 5.40 10.33 -11.52
N TYR A 320 6.17 9.70 -10.63
CA TYR A 320 6.39 10.17 -9.25
C TYR A 320 7.71 10.91 -9.04
N GLY A 321 8.64 10.80 -9.99
CA GLY A 321 9.94 11.45 -9.92
C GLY A 321 9.90 12.94 -10.26
N ARG A 322 10.90 13.66 -9.77
CA ARG A 322 11.11 15.08 -10.08
C ARG A 322 11.47 15.25 -11.55
N ASN A 323 11.20 16.42 -12.13
CA ASN A 323 11.59 16.69 -13.52
C ASN A 323 13.11 16.52 -13.77
N GLY A 324 13.95 16.81 -12.77
CA GLY A 324 15.40 16.58 -12.86
C GLY A 324 15.81 15.10 -12.97
N SER A 325 14.89 14.15 -12.76
CA SER A 325 15.17 12.71 -12.93
C SER A 325 15.54 12.33 -14.36
N ILE A 326 15.20 13.15 -15.36
CA ILE A 326 15.63 12.96 -16.76
C ILE A 326 17.16 12.85 -16.91
N HIS A 327 17.94 13.48 -16.02
CA HIS A 327 19.40 13.47 -16.12
C HIS A 327 20.04 12.15 -15.68
N TYR A 328 19.36 11.36 -14.84
CA TYR A 328 19.96 10.17 -14.23
C TYR A 328 19.09 8.90 -14.30
N SER A 329 17.79 9.00 -14.61
CA SER A 329 16.89 7.85 -14.71
C SER A 329 16.69 7.44 -16.17
N ASP A 330 17.18 6.25 -16.53
CA ASP A 330 17.05 5.75 -17.89
C ASP A 330 15.59 5.45 -18.27
N GLY A 331 14.77 5.03 -17.30
CA GLY A 331 13.32 4.88 -17.50
C GLY A 331 12.65 6.19 -17.93
N VAL A 332 13.08 7.32 -17.37
CA VAL A 332 12.58 8.65 -17.76
C VAL A 332 13.07 9.07 -19.15
N LYS A 333 14.31 8.72 -19.51
CA LYS A 333 14.87 9.01 -20.84
C LYS A 333 14.15 8.22 -21.93
N ILE A 334 13.99 6.90 -21.75
CA ILE A 334 13.24 6.04 -22.69
C ILE A 334 11.81 6.56 -22.83
N PHE A 335 11.13 6.82 -21.72
CA PHE A 335 9.75 7.30 -21.81
C PHE A 335 9.62 8.59 -22.62
N ARG A 336 10.57 9.53 -22.49
CA ARG A 336 10.60 10.75 -23.29
C ARG A 336 10.86 10.47 -24.78
N GLU A 337 11.68 9.47 -25.09
CA GLU A 337 11.96 9.06 -26.47
C GLU A 337 10.73 8.42 -27.14
N GLU A 338 10.04 7.52 -26.44
CA GLU A 338 8.87 6.80 -26.99
C GLU A 338 7.60 7.68 -26.98
N PHE A 339 7.42 8.52 -25.95
CA PHE A 339 6.21 9.34 -25.76
C PHE A 339 6.53 10.83 -25.49
N PRO A 340 7.12 11.55 -26.46
CA PRO A 340 7.62 12.91 -26.24
C PRO A 340 6.53 13.95 -25.88
N ASN A 341 5.33 13.89 -26.49
CA ASN A 341 4.24 14.81 -26.17
C ASN A 341 3.58 14.45 -24.85
N VAL A 342 3.42 13.16 -24.53
CA VAL A 342 2.94 12.70 -23.21
C VAL A 342 3.90 13.15 -22.11
N PHE A 343 5.22 12.95 -22.31
CA PHE A 343 6.25 13.41 -21.39
C PHE A 343 6.18 14.93 -21.18
N ARG A 344 5.95 15.72 -22.24
CA ARG A 344 5.79 17.17 -22.13
C ARG A 344 4.62 17.56 -21.22
N VAL A 345 3.48 16.87 -21.31
CA VAL A 345 2.33 17.08 -20.41
C VAL A 345 2.70 16.71 -18.97
N PHE A 346 3.30 15.54 -18.75
CA PHE A 346 3.71 15.11 -17.41
C PHE A 346 4.72 16.08 -16.78
N TRP A 347 5.67 16.56 -17.57
CA TRP A 347 6.66 17.54 -17.14
C TRP A 347 5.99 18.87 -16.76
N ALA A 348 5.02 19.34 -17.55
CA ALA A 348 4.30 20.58 -17.30
C ALA A 348 3.46 20.50 -16.02
N ILE A 349 2.75 19.39 -15.80
CA ILE A 349 1.97 19.16 -14.58
C ILE A 349 2.88 19.13 -13.34
N LYS A 350 4.08 18.55 -13.46
CA LYS A 350 5.03 18.46 -12.33
C LYS A 350 5.87 19.73 -12.13
N HIS A 351 5.68 20.76 -12.94
CA HIS A 351 6.46 21.99 -12.85
C HIS A 351 6.12 22.72 -11.53
N GLY A 352 7.15 23.13 -10.78
CA GLY A 352 7.00 23.71 -9.43
C GLY A 352 6.75 22.67 -8.33
N TYR A 353 5.91 21.64 -8.58
CA TYR A 353 5.55 20.62 -7.59
C TYR A 353 5.62 19.20 -8.18
N HIS A 354 6.73 18.49 -7.93
CA HIS A 354 6.96 17.15 -8.47
C HIS A 354 5.88 16.11 -8.14
N ASN A 355 5.13 16.30 -7.05
CA ASN A 355 4.06 15.41 -6.60
C ASN A 355 2.69 15.75 -7.20
N GLN A 356 2.56 16.78 -8.04
CA GLN A 356 1.27 17.23 -8.57
C GLN A 356 0.64 16.23 -9.56
N LEU A 357 1.41 15.66 -10.50
CA LEU A 357 0.91 14.59 -11.38
C LEU A 357 0.47 13.36 -10.57
N PRO A 358 1.27 12.85 -9.62
CA PRO A 358 0.84 11.79 -8.71
C PRO A 358 -0.46 12.09 -7.97
N ILE A 359 -0.58 13.29 -7.38
CA ILE A 359 -1.78 13.69 -6.64
C ILE A 359 -2.98 13.73 -7.58
N LEU A 360 -2.83 14.31 -8.78
CA LEU A 360 -3.89 14.36 -9.79
C LEU A 360 -4.38 12.94 -10.13
N LEU A 361 -3.48 12.02 -10.49
CA LEU A 361 -3.85 10.66 -10.85
C LEU A 361 -4.51 9.90 -9.69
N GLN A 362 -4.03 10.10 -8.46
CA GLN A 362 -4.62 9.47 -7.28
C GLN A 362 -5.99 10.03 -6.91
N ILE A 363 -6.25 11.32 -7.17
CA ILE A 363 -7.58 11.92 -7.00
C ILE A 363 -8.54 11.38 -8.06
N ILE A 364 -8.12 11.30 -9.32
CA ILE A 364 -8.93 10.69 -10.39
C ILE A 364 -9.24 9.22 -10.03
N GLU A 365 -8.25 8.46 -9.58
CA GLU A 365 -8.44 7.07 -9.11
C GLU A 365 -9.49 6.99 -8.00
N SER A 366 -9.32 7.79 -6.95
CA SER A 366 -10.19 7.75 -5.78
C SER A 366 -11.61 8.16 -6.12
N HIS A 367 -11.78 9.20 -6.95
CA HIS A 367 -13.09 9.65 -7.41
C HIS A 367 -13.77 8.56 -8.24
N THR A 368 -13.05 7.99 -9.22
CA THR A 368 -13.57 6.93 -10.08
C THR A 368 -14.06 5.75 -9.26
N PHE A 369 -13.24 5.23 -8.33
CA PHE A 369 -13.63 4.05 -7.56
C PHE A 369 -14.64 4.36 -6.45
N LEU A 370 -14.40 5.38 -5.62
CA LEU A 370 -15.19 5.61 -4.42
C LEU A 370 -16.49 6.39 -4.68
N ASP A 371 -16.46 7.37 -5.58
CA ASP A 371 -17.61 8.26 -5.85
C ASP A 371 -18.46 7.79 -7.04
N CYS A 372 -17.89 7.00 -7.96
CA CYS A 372 -18.60 6.57 -9.17
C CYS A 372 -18.88 5.06 -9.18
N VAL A 373 -17.85 4.22 -9.07
CA VAL A 373 -18.00 2.75 -9.16
C VAL A 373 -18.72 2.17 -7.94
N CYS A 374 -18.27 2.48 -6.72
CA CYS A 374 -18.84 1.92 -5.48
C CYS A 374 -20.36 2.21 -5.36
N PRO A 375 -20.87 3.43 -5.60
CA PRO A 375 -22.31 3.69 -5.53
C PRO A 375 -23.13 2.98 -6.60
N GLN A 376 -22.56 2.67 -7.77
CA GLN A 376 -23.23 1.86 -8.79
C GLN A 376 -23.35 0.41 -8.35
N ILE A 377 -22.27 -0.17 -7.81
CA ILE A 377 -22.29 -1.53 -7.25
C ILE A 377 -23.30 -1.63 -6.10
N LEU A 378 -23.28 -0.70 -5.15
CA LEU A 378 -24.20 -0.72 -4.00
C LEU A 378 -25.68 -0.65 -4.43
N ARG A 379 -25.99 0.02 -5.54
CA ARG A 379 -27.35 0.07 -6.09
C ARG A 379 -27.75 -1.20 -6.83
N ALA A 380 -26.85 -1.74 -7.66
CA ALA A 380 -27.14 -2.92 -8.48
C ALA A 380 -27.07 -4.24 -7.67
N TYR A 381 -26.16 -4.31 -6.70
CA TYR A 381 -25.84 -5.50 -5.92
C TYR A 381 -25.76 -5.21 -4.41
N PRO A 382 -26.86 -4.76 -3.78
CA PRO A 382 -26.86 -4.38 -2.35
C PRO A 382 -26.50 -5.52 -1.40
N ASN A 383 -26.61 -6.77 -1.86
CA ASN A 383 -26.35 -7.98 -1.07
C ASN A 383 -24.94 -8.55 -1.27
N ILE A 384 -24.06 -7.90 -2.05
CA ILE A 384 -22.67 -8.33 -2.24
C ILE A 384 -21.78 -7.40 -1.40
N PRO A 385 -21.30 -7.82 -0.22
CA PRO A 385 -20.28 -7.08 0.51
C PRO A 385 -18.99 -7.01 -0.30
N PHE A 386 -18.34 -5.85 -0.27
CA PHE A 386 -17.04 -5.65 -0.89
C PHE A 386 -16.26 -4.56 -0.17
N ILE A 387 -14.94 -4.58 -0.32
CA ILE A 387 -14.07 -3.48 0.09
C ILE A 387 -13.25 -2.99 -1.12
N THR A 388 -12.59 -1.85 -0.97
CA THR A 388 -11.67 -1.33 -1.99
C THR A 388 -10.22 -1.42 -1.51
N LYS A 389 -9.31 -1.62 -2.47
CA LYS A 389 -7.87 -1.52 -2.27
C LYS A 389 -7.31 -0.69 -3.42
N HIS A 390 -7.45 0.63 -3.29
CA HIS A 390 -7.14 1.60 -4.35
C HIS A 390 -7.98 1.37 -5.61
N ASP A 391 -7.32 0.92 -6.67
CA ASP A 391 -7.81 0.62 -8.01
C ASP A 391 -8.34 -0.81 -8.18
N SER A 392 -8.58 -1.50 -7.06
CA SER A 392 -9.20 -2.82 -7.05
C SER A 392 -10.39 -2.90 -6.09
N LEU A 393 -11.32 -3.80 -6.44
CA LEU A 393 -12.49 -4.18 -5.67
C LEU A 393 -12.33 -5.59 -5.14
N LEU A 394 -12.75 -5.82 -3.90
CA LEU A 394 -12.68 -7.13 -3.25
C LEU A 394 -14.07 -7.59 -2.79
N PRO A 395 -14.95 -8.00 -3.71
CA PRO A 395 -16.24 -8.59 -3.36
C PRO A 395 -16.11 -10.00 -2.75
N VAL A 396 -17.14 -10.39 -2.00
CA VAL A 396 -17.30 -11.77 -1.51
C VAL A 396 -17.47 -12.72 -2.70
N GLU A 397 -16.56 -13.69 -2.81
CA GLU A 397 -16.40 -14.59 -3.96
C GLU A 397 -17.68 -15.38 -4.24
N THR A 398 -18.25 -16.02 -3.23
CA THR A 398 -19.45 -16.86 -3.36
C THR A 398 -20.68 -16.08 -3.81
N LEU A 399 -20.72 -14.77 -3.56
CA LEU A 399 -21.85 -13.90 -3.88
C LEU A 399 -21.68 -13.20 -5.24
N VAL A 400 -20.44 -12.89 -5.65
CA VAL A 400 -20.18 -12.27 -6.95
C VAL A 400 -20.09 -13.29 -8.08
N ASN A 401 -19.65 -14.53 -7.81
CA ASN A 401 -19.47 -15.56 -8.84
C ASN A 401 -20.71 -15.78 -9.72
N PRO A 402 -21.96 -15.82 -9.21
CA PRO A 402 -23.16 -15.97 -10.03
C PRO A 402 -23.43 -14.80 -11.00
N VAL A 403 -22.88 -13.61 -10.73
CA VAL A 403 -23.10 -12.38 -11.50
C VAL A 403 -21.79 -11.77 -12.00
N LYS A 404 -20.74 -12.59 -12.10
CA LYS A 404 -19.36 -12.12 -12.27
C LYS A 404 -19.15 -11.27 -13.51
N GLU A 405 -19.70 -11.70 -14.65
CA GLU A 405 -19.61 -11.00 -15.93
C GLU A 405 -20.39 -9.67 -15.91
N ASP A 406 -21.60 -9.67 -15.35
CA ASP A 406 -22.42 -8.46 -15.24
C ASP A 406 -21.84 -7.46 -14.22
N PHE A 407 -21.21 -7.96 -13.16
CA PHE A 407 -20.47 -7.16 -12.19
C PHE A 407 -19.25 -6.50 -12.85
N GLU A 408 -18.45 -7.27 -13.59
CA GLU A 408 -17.29 -6.76 -14.31
C GLU A 408 -17.69 -5.72 -15.36
N ARG A 409 -18.76 -5.97 -16.12
CA ARG A 409 -19.30 -5.01 -17.09
C ARG A 409 -19.74 -3.71 -16.42
N LEU A 410 -20.48 -3.78 -15.31
CA LEU A 410 -20.89 -2.60 -14.54
C LEU A 410 -19.69 -1.78 -14.08
N VAL A 411 -18.63 -2.43 -13.60
CA VAL A 411 -17.40 -1.75 -13.17
C VAL A 411 -16.69 -1.11 -14.36
N SER A 412 -16.58 -1.83 -15.48
CA SER A 412 -15.95 -1.33 -16.71
C SER A 412 -16.68 -0.10 -17.25
N ASP A 413 -18.01 -0.17 -17.38
CA ASP A 413 -18.86 0.92 -17.87
C ASP A 413 -18.78 2.14 -16.95
N ALA A 414 -18.78 1.94 -15.63
CA ALA A 414 -18.68 3.02 -14.65
C ALA A 414 -17.31 3.75 -14.73
N ILE A 415 -16.22 3.01 -14.95
CA ILE A 415 -14.89 3.61 -15.15
C ILE A 415 -14.84 4.37 -16.48
N GLU A 416 -15.35 3.77 -17.56
CA GLU A 416 -15.37 4.38 -18.90
C GLU A 416 -16.18 5.68 -18.92
N GLN A 417 -17.30 5.76 -18.21
CA GLN A 417 -18.10 6.99 -18.07
C GLN A 417 -17.30 8.16 -17.48
N VAL A 418 -16.37 7.88 -16.57
CA VAL A 418 -15.56 8.90 -15.89
C VAL A 418 -14.32 9.24 -16.71
N ILE A 419 -13.59 8.22 -17.17
CA ILE A 419 -12.28 8.37 -17.81
C ILE A 419 -12.38 8.62 -19.31
N GLY A 420 -13.48 8.22 -19.94
CA GLY A 420 -13.66 8.22 -21.40
C GLY A 420 -12.92 7.08 -22.11
N LEU A 421 -12.29 6.17 -21.36
CA LEU A 421 -11.52 5.04 -21.87
C LEU A 421 -11.95 3.76 -21.16
N LYS A 422 -12.18 2.71 -21.95
CA LYS A 422 -12.55 1.40 -21.44
C LYS A 422 -11.37 0.74 -20.72
N PRO A 423 -11.51 0.33 -19.45
CA PRO A 423 -10.44 -0.37 -18.73
C PRO A 423 -10.39 -1.85 -19.09
N VAL A 424 -9.21 -2.46 -18.89
CA VAL A 424 -9.07 -3.92 -18.79
C VAL A 424 -9.12 -4.30 -17.32
N LEU A 425 -10.09 -5.13 -16.95
CA LEU A 425 -10.26 -5.64 -15.60
C LEU A 425 -9.76 -7.09 -15.52
N ARG A 426 -9.17 -7.48 -14.39
CA ARG A 426 -8.64 -8.83 -14.17
C ARG A 426 -9.04 -9.35 -12.80
N TRP A 427 -9.66 -10.52 -12.77
CA TRP A 427 -9.86 -11.26 -11.54
C TRP A 427 -8.56 -11.94 -11.13
N LYS A 428 -8.11 -11.71 -9.89
CA LYS A 428 -7.02 -12.47 -9.28
C LYS A 428 -7.63 -13.58 -8.43
N SER A 429 -7.41 -14.82 -8.84
CA SER A 429 -7.94 -15.99 -8.14
C SER A 429 -7.30 -16.15 -6.75
N SER A 430 -8.10 -16.59 -5.79
CA SER A 430 -7.71 -17.16 -4.49
C SER A 430 -6.85 -18.41 -4.72
N GLY A 431 -5.55 -18.22 -5.03
CA GLY A 431 -4.60 -19.30 -5.31
C GLY A 431 -3.60 -19.02 -6.44
N GLN A 432 -3.77 -17.94 -7.21
CA GLN A 432 -2.76 -17.49 -8.17
C GLN A 432 -1.96 -16.30 -7.61
N SER A 433 -1.40 -16.46 -6.42
CA SER A 433 -0.20 -15.70 -6.10
C SER A 433 0.97 -16.35 -6.83
N SER A 434 1.02 -16.19 -8.16
CA SER A 434 2.05 -16.76 -9.06
C SER A 434 2.37 -18.22 -8.75
N THR A 435 1.90 -19.17 -9.56
CA THR A 435 2.51 -20.50 -9.59
C THR A 435 4.00 -20.30 -9.87
N ILE A 436 4.82 -20.28 -8.83
CA ILE A 436 6.26 -20.26 -8.91
C ILE A 436 6.58 -21.70 -9.28
N LEU A 437 6.78 -21.92 -10.59
CA LEU A 437 7.27 -23.18 -11.10
C LEU A 437 8.47 -23.62 -10.25
N PRO A 438 8.52 -24.86 -9.74
CA PRO A 438 9.75 -25.40 -9.20
C PRO A 438 10.72 -25.56 -10.38
N VAL A 439 11.60 -24.59 -10.59
CA VAL A 439 12.79 -24.80 -11.42
C VAL A 439 13.80 -25.53 -10.55
N PHE A 440 13.67 -26.85 -10.42
CA PHE A 440 14.76 -27.74 -10.04
C PHE A 440 14.43 -29.18 -10.45
N GLU A 441 14.73 -29.49 -11.70
CA GLU A 441 15.28 -30.79 -12.09
C GLU A 441 16.24 -30.56 -13.27
N GLU A 442 17.33 -31.32 -13.29
CA GLU A 442 18.47 -31.25 -14.22
C GLU A 442 19.56 -30.21 -13.94
N LYS A 443 20.48 -30.57 -13.02
CA LYS A 443 21.93 -30.53 -13.29
C LYS A 443 22.71 -31.34 -12.25
N ILE A 444 22.49 -32.65 -12.22
CA ILE A 444 23.48 -33.63 -11.73
C ILE A 444 23.41 -34.85 -12.63
N SER A 445 24.06 -34.80 -13.79
CA SER A 445 24.62 -35.97 -14.47
C SER A 445 25.34 -35.53 -15.75
N HIS A 446 26.60 -35.98 -15.90
CA HIS A 446 27.51 -35.82 -17.04
C HIS A 446 28.14 -34.42 -17.13
N THR A 447 29.45 -34.23 -16.96
CA THR A 447 30.63 -35.11 -17.02
C THR A 447 31.78 -34.42 -16.30
#